data_AF-A0A812RW40-F1
#
_entry.id   AF-A0A812RW40-F1
#
_cell.length_a   1.000
_cell.length_b   1.000
_cell.length_c   1.000
_cell.angle_alpha   90.00
_cell.angle_beta   90.00
_cell.angle_gamma   90.00
#
_symmetry.space_group_name_H-M   'P 1'
#
loop_
_entity.id
_entity.type
_entity.pdbx_description
1 polymer ?
#
loop_
_entity_poly.entity_id
_entity_poly.type
_entity_poly.pdbx_seq_one_letter_code
_entity_poly.pdbx_strand_id
1 'polypeptide(L)'
;MPKPHAPNSRHSACQHRNADDIIEALADFGIKASSRTEKLALKSVLSEHEGDEVGFNNFCTIIEEARSKLRSTRSLAVFQAWKYADKEDAGGLNAEAVMQLLEDLQLASGKDSLERQYVEAMVSDCRTDPVTGLIGLTEVEFLVSAVREYMMQCQRSRERELQADYELSDKMFQEFRSQLIKFHESFTELDDDDSGALDEQEAMNLLTHFGCLSNVSSMPIEKKIQAQEIIEWYLNESEDHTLSFPRFLSVVKHLRSLGMDEKLEVVESLFNQYDRDQSGKLTIKDVCQILMDLEIKPRTVLEQEHMAQLIEEADSEGSGQLNVNELLLLVQRINERVAELDRMEILKKAQALNFTTKQASTLWETFEELDEEHEGLVPINQVEQALSVMRWQLPGARLQRYANEIDVDGNGHLDFLEFLHLMRRVLDDVQTSGPKLQADGNLATDATREDDENEAGDRKDGKRLSGERPGKEKRKKNATVPKMGAAVKKT
;
A
#
# COMPACT_ATOMS: atom_id res chain seq x y z
N MET A 1 67.05 12.52 -19.92
CA MET A 1 66.04 13.18 -20.78
C MET A 1 64.88 12.24 -21.01
N PRO A 2 63.82 12.33 -20.19
CA PRO A 2 62.46 12.15 -20.66
C PRO A 2 61.66 13.45 -20.46
N LYS A 3 60.78 13.75 -21.41
CA LYS A 3 59.97 14.98 -21.50
C LYS A 3 58.92 15.03 -20.38
N PRO A 4 58.60 16.20 -19.81
CA PRO A 4 57.46 16.34 -18.91
C PRO A 4 56.15 16.32 -19.72
N HIS A 5 55.25 15.42 -19.35
CA HIS A 5 53.87 15.40 -19.84
C HIS A 5 53.13 16.64 -19.35
N ALA A 6 52.48 17.35 -20.28
CA ALA A 6 51.58 18.47 -19.99
C ALA A 6 50.36 18.00 -19.18
N PRO A 7 49.85 18.81 -18.24
CA PRO A 7 48.58 18.52 -17.58
C PRO A 7 47.46 18.72 -18.60
N ASN A 8 46.68 17.66 -18.82
CA ASN A 8 45.51 17.67 -19.67
C ASN A 8 44.47 18.64 -19.09
N SER A 9 44.17 19.68 -19.85
CA SER A 9 43.10 20.64 -19.61
C SER A 9 41.73 19.94 -19.66
N ARG A 10 41.20 19.54 -18.50
CA ARG A 10 39.76 19.32 -18.29
C ARG A 10 39.15 20.57 -17.66
N HIS A 11 39.18 21.67 -18.41
CA HIS A 11 38.41 22.88 -18.13
C HIS A 11 37.64 23.21 -19.42
N SER A 12 36.59 22.44 -19.69
CA SER A 12 35.56 22.81 -20.68
C SER A 12 34.37 21.86 -20.57
N ALA A 13 33.45 22.14 -19.65
CA ALA A 13 32.03 21.74 -19.73
C ALA A 13 31.25 22.29 -18.52
N CYS A 14 31.29 23.61 -18.28
CA CYS A 14 30.20 24.24 -17.53
C CYS A 14 29.08 24.51 -18.54
N GLN A 15 28.28 23.48 -18.80
CA GLN A 15 26.97 23.67 -19.44
C GLN A 15 26.10 24.44 -18.45
N HIS A 16 25.34 25.42 -18.93
CA HIS A 16 24.26 26.05 -18.16
C HIS A 16 23.43 24.95 -17.52
N ARG A 17 23.55 24.74 -16.20
CA ARG A 17 22.69 23.82 -15.47
C ARG A 17 21.32 24.46 -15.45
N ASN A 18 20.34 23.77 -16.03
CA ASN A 18 18.98 24.26 -16.06
C ASN A 18 18.43 24.25 -14.62
N ALA A 19 17.40 25.06 -14.32
CA ALA A 19 16.82 25.10 -12.98
C ALA A 19 16.42 23.70 -12.47
N ASP A 20 16.00 22.82 -13.39
CA ASP A 20 15.65 21.43 -13.11
C ASP A 20 16.84 20.58 -12.64
N ASP A 21 18.05 20.82 -13.16
CA ASP A 21 19.27 20.11 -12.72
C ASP A 21 19.63 20.48 -11.27
N ILE A 22 19.37 21.74 -10.89
CA ILE A 22 19.60 22.22 -9.52
C ILE A 22 18.55 21.64 -8.59
N ILE A 23 17.28 21.55 -9.02
CA ILE A 23 16.21 20.90 -8.25
C ILE A 23 16.54 19.44 -7.99
N GLU A 24 16.99 18.70 -9.01
CA GLU A 24 17.41 17.31 -8.84
C GLU A 24 18.62 17.19 -7.90
N ALA A 25 19.60 18.07 -8.03
CA ALA A 25 20.74 18.10 -7.11
C ALA A 25 20.33 18.42 -5.66
N LEU A 26 19.41 19.37 -5.45
CA LEU A 26 18.86 19.70 -4.13
C LEU A 26 18.13 18.50 -3.51
N ALA A 27 17.37 17.79 -4.33
CA ALA A 27 16.64 16.62 -3.88
C ALA A 27 17.57 15.46 -3.49
N ASP A 28 18.79 15.36 -4.05
CA ASP A 28 19.84 14.44 -3.58
C ASP A 28 20.35 14.77 -2.16
N PHE A 29 20.19 16.00 -1.69
CA PHE A 29 20.41 16.39 -0.29
C PHE A 29 19.14 16.29 0.57
N GLY A 30 18.07 15.67 0.06
CA GLY A 30 16.78 15.57 0.74
C GLY A 30 15.96 16.87 0.72
N ILE A 31 16.37 17.88 -0.05
CA ILE A 31 15.67 19.16 -0.18
C ILE A 31 14.68 19.03 -1.34
N LYS A 32 13.55 18.38 -1.07
CA LYS A 32 12.47 18.16 -2.05
C LYS A 32 11.18 18.86 -1.61
N ALA A 33 10.50 19.47 -2.57
CA ALA A 33 9.16 19.99 -2.40
C ALA A 33 8.11 18.90 -2.64
N SER A 34 7.16 18.78 -1.73
CA SER A 34 6.05 17.81 -1.77
C SER A 34 4.68 18.48 -1.91
N SER A 35 4.64 19.79 -2.03
CA SER A 35 3.42 20.55 -2.29
C SER A 35 3.65 21.62 -3.34
N ARG A 36 2.59 22.03 -4.05
CA ARG A 36 2.66 23.21 -4.95
C ARG A 36 3.25 24.44 -4.27
N THR A 37 2.90 24.71 -3.01
CA THR A 37 3.44 25.84 -2.23
C THR A 37 4.95 25.73 -2.04
N GLU A 38 5.45 24.52 -1.76
CA GLU A 38 6.88 24.27 -1.62
C GLU A 38 7.61 24.31 -2.97
N LYS A 39 6.99 23.80 -4.04
CA LYS A 39 7.55 23.86 -5.40
C LYS A 39 7.73 25.32 -5.82
N LEU A 40 6.73 26.17 -5.56
CA LEU A 40 6.82 27.61 -5.82
C LEU A 40 7.87 28.30 -4.94
N ALA A 41 7.99 27.90 -3.68
CA ALA A 41 9.02 28.39 -2.78
C ALA A 41 10.44 28.08 -3.29
N LEU A 42 10.70 26.84 -3.73
CA LEU A 42 11.99 26.45 -4.32
C LEU A 42 12.25 27.15 -5.65
N LYS A 43 11.23 27.23 -6.54
CA LYS A 43 11.35 27.97 -7.81
C LYS A 43 11.66 29.46 -7.58
N SER A 44 11.08 30.07 -6.54
CA SER A 44 11.40 31.45 -6.15
C SER A 44 12.87 31.61 -5.77
N VAL A 45 13.42 30.69 -4.97
CA VAL A 45 14.86 30.70 -4.63
C VAL A 45 15.69 30.60 -5.90
N LEU A 46 15.39 29.66 -6.80
CA LEU A 46 16.15 29.49 -8.04
C LEU A 46 16.07 30.68 -8.99
N SER A 47 14.92 31.36 -9.05
CA SER A 47 14.75 32.57 -9.87
C SER A 47 15.61 33.75 -9.39
N GLU A 48 15.98 33.79 -8.11
CA GLU A 48 16.89 34.80 -7.56
C GLU A 48 18.34 34.57 -8.00
N HIS A 49 18.65 33.35 -8.48
CA HIS A 49 19.97 32.94 -9.00
C HIS A 49 19.94 32.69 -10.52
N GLU A 50 18.87 33.07 -11.22
CA GLU A 50 18.75 32.94 -12.68
C GLU A 50 19.78 33.84 -13.39
N GLY A 51 20.72 33.22 -14.12
CA GLY A 51 21.71 33.93 -14.93
C GLY A 51 23.15 33.83 -14.43
N ASP A 52 23.37 33.32 -13.22
CA ASP A 52 24.70 33.07 -12.68
C ASP A 52 25.19 31.65 -13.02
N GLU A 53 26.48 31.50 -13.38
CA GLU A 53 27.10 30.17 -13.40
C GLU A 53 27.08 29.60 -11.97
N VAL A 54 26.30 28.55 -11.74
CA VAL A 54 26.19 27.93 -10.42
C VAL A 54 27.47 27.17 -10.09
N GLY A 55 28.44 27.87 -9.50
CA GLY A 55 29.60 27.29 -8.85
C GLY A 55 29.27 26.70 -7.47
N PHE A 56 30.21 25.94 -6.89
CA PHE A 56 30.02 25.23 -5.62
C PHE A 56 29.55 26.14 -4.47
N ASN A 57 30.17 27.32 -4.31
CA ASN A 57 29.77 28.26 -3.25
C ASN A 57 28.35 28.80 -3.46
N ASN A 58 27.96 29.07 -4.70
CA ASN A 58 26.61 29.55 -4.98
C ASN A 58 25.58 28.44 -4.69
N PHE A 59 25.92 27.20 -5.03
CA PHE A 59 25.09 26.04 -4.72
C PHE A 59 24.90 25.83 -3.21
N CYS A 60 25.94 26.03 -2.39
CA CYS A 60 25.81 25.99 -0.93
C CYS A 60 24.83 27.07 -0.40
N THR A 61 24.88 28.29 -0.95
CA THR A 61 23.92 29.35 -0.60
C THR A 61 22.49 28.96 -0.97
N ILE A 62 22.30 28.41 -2.18
CA ILE A 62 20.99 27.91 -2.64
C ILE A 62 20.45 26.83 -1.70
N ILE A 63 21.31 25.91 -1.22
CA ILE A 63 20.93 24.90 -0.21
C ILE A 63 20.38 25.56 1.06
N GLU A 64 21.09 26.54 1.61
CA GLU A 64 20.68 27.21 2.85
C GLU A 64 19.38 28.00 2.69
N GLU A 65 19.22 28.71 1.57
CA GLU A 65 18.01 29.46 1.24
C GLU A 65 16.81 28.52 1.01
N ALA A 66 17.01 27.43 0.27
CA ALA A 66 15.99 26.42 0.04
C ALA A 66 15.52 25.78 1.35
N ARG A 67 16.45 25.41 2.24
CA ARG A 67 16.14 24.89 3.60
C ARG A 67 15.30 25.88 4.40
N SER A 68 15.69 27.15 4.41
CA SER A 68 14.96 28.22 5.11
C SER A 68 13.55 28.38 4.56
N LYS A 69 13.39 28.38 3.23
CA LYS A 69 12.10 28.54 2.56
C LYS A 69 11.17 27.35 2.79
N LEU A 70 11.67 26.13 2.74
CA LEU A 70 10.88 24.93 3.05
C LEU A 70 10.45 24.90 4.53
N ARG A 71 11.38 25.21 5.46
CA ARG A 71 11.08 25.25 6.89
C ARG A 71 9.97 26.25 7.22
N SER A 72 10.04 27.46 6.65
CA SER A 72 9.00 28.48 6.86
C SER A 72 7.64 28.08 6.29
N THR A 73 7.63 27.39 5.14
CA THR A 73 6.39 26.89 4.52
C THR A 73 5.74 25.78 5.36
N ARG A 74 6.54 24.95 6.04
CA ARG A 74 6.09 23.79 6.82
C ARG A 74 5.83 24.09 8.30
N SER A 75 6.28 25.24 8.81
CA SER A 75 6.22 25.62 10.23
C SER A 75 4.82 25.47 10.84
N LEU A 76 3.75 25.84 10.12
CA LEU A 76 2.39 25.74 10.66
C LEU A 76 1.97 24.29 10.99
N ALA A 77 2.30 23.34 10.11
CA ALA A 77 1.96 21.93 10.32
C ALA A 77 2.76 21.34 11.49
N VAL A 78 4.05 21.67 11.58
CA VAL A 78 4.91 21.24 12.69
C VAL A 78 4.44 21.85 14.01
N PHE A 79 4.05 23.13 14.02
CA PHE A 79 3.49 23.79 15.19
C PHE A 79 2.19 23.13 15.68
N GLN A 80 1.30 22.75 14.76
CA GLN A 80 0.07 22.05 15.12
C GLN A 80 0.35 20.67 15.75
N ALA A 81 1.27 19.89 15.17
CA ALA A 81 1.70 18.61 15.72
C ALA A 81 2.37 18.78 17.09
N TRP A 82 3.27 19.77 17.21
CA TRP A 82 3.94 20.11 18.46
C TRP A 82 2.96 20.49 19.56
N LYS A 83 1.96 21.33 19.25
CA LYS A 83 0.93 21.73 20.20
C LYS A 83 0.04 20.57 20.64
N TYR A 84 -0.21 19.61 19.75
CA TYR A 84 -0.95 18.39 20.10
C TYR A 84 -0.13 17.48 21.04
N ALA A 85 1.20 17.45 20.86
CA ALA A 85 2.12 16.73 21.72
C ALA A 85 2.31 17.43 23.08
N ASP A 86 2.33 18.77 23.13
CA ASP A 86 2.45 19.57 24.36
C ASP A 86 1.10 19.71 25.09
N LYS A 87 0.55 18.56 25.54
CA LYS A 87 -0.77 18.51 26.20
C LYS A 87 -0.84 19.27 27.51
N GLU A 88 0.30 19.46 28.17
CA GLU A 88 0.39 20.14 29.47
C GLU A 88 0.70 21.63 29.34
N ASP A 89 0.83 22.16 28.12
CA ASP A 89 1.25 23.54 27.83
C ASP A 89 2.56 23.89 28.55
N ALA A 90 3.48 22.92 28.57
CA ALA A 90 4.77 23.00 29.25
C ALA A 90 5.75 23.93 28.50
N GLY A 91 5.44 24.29 27.25
CA GLY A 91 6.28 25.15 26.42
C GLY A 91 7.46 24.40 25.79
N GLY A 92 7.48 23.07 25.86
CA GLY A 92 8.54 22.23 25.32
C GLY A 92 8.20 20.74 25.42
N LEU A 93 8.91 19.92 24.66
CA LEU A 93 8.71 18.46 24.61
C LEU A 93 9.93 17.74 25.18
N ASN A 94 9.72 16.63 25.87
CA ASN A 94 10.82 15.71 26.21
C ASN A 94 11.17 14.82 25.00
N ALA A 95 12.28 14.08 25.05
CA ALA A 95 12.74 13.25 23.94
C ALA A 95 11.70 12.19 23.50
N GLU A 96 10.95 11.61 24.44
CA GLU A 96 9.91 10.62 24.16
C GLU A 96 8.71 11.23 23.41
N ALA A 97 8.26 12.41 23.83
CA ALA A 97 7.20 13.15 23.15
C ALA A 97 7.63 13.66 21.77
N VAL A 98 8.91 14.03 21.60
CA VAL A 98 9.47 14.36 20.28
C VAL A 98 9.51 13.12 19.38
N MET A 99 9.93 11.96 19.89
CA MET A 99 9.89 10.72 19.12
C MET A 99 8.46 10.35 18.69
N GLN A 100 7.49 10.48 19.60
CA GLN A 100 6.08 10.24 19.25
C GLN A 100 5.57 11.22 18.20
N LEU A 101 5.95 12.50 18.30
CA LEU A 101 5.63 13.50 17.28
C LEU A 101 6.24 13.14 15.92
N LEU A 102 7.48 12.65 15.88
CA LEU A 102 8.11 12.20 14.64
C LEU A 102 7.39 10.97 14.06
N GLU A 103 6.93 10.04 14.89
CA GLU A 103 6.10 8.91 14.46
C GLU A 103 4.75 9.36 13.90
N ASP A 104 4.07 10.32 14.56
CA ASP A 104 2.80 10.88 14.09
C ASP A 104 2.96 11.61 12.75
N LEU A 105 4.13 12.19 12.50
CA LEU A 105 4.51 12.80 11.22
C LEU A 105 5.04 11.79 10.19
N GLN A 106 5.01 10.49 10.50
CA GLN A 106 5.54 9.38 9.68
C GLN A 106 7.04 9.48 9.37
N LEU A 107 7.81 10.09 10.26
CA LEU A 107 9.26 10.29 10.14
C LEU A 107 10.09 9.28 10.94
N ALA A 108 9.45 8.45 11.76
CA ALA A 108 10.12 7.47 12.63
C ALA A 108 9.33 6.15 12.75
N SER A 109 8.59 5.76 11.71
CA SER A 109 7.63 4.65 11.75
C SER A 109 8.27 3.25 11.90
N GLY A 110 9.56 3.09 11.58
CA GLY A 110 10.29 1.83 11.74
C GLY A 110 10.63 1.57 13.21
N LYS A 111 10.27 0.40 13.75
CA LYS A 111 10.49 0.07 15.18
C LYS A 111 11.89 -0.44 15.50
N ASP A 112 12.61 -1.00 14.52
CA ASP A 112 13.94 -1.62 14.70
C ASP A 112 14.87 -1.35 13.48
N SER A 113 14.79 -0.16 12.87
CA SER A 113 15.66 0.20 11.74
C SER A 113 16.90 0.97 12.20
N LEU A 114 18.00 0.82 11.46
CA LEU A 114 19.21 1.66 11.62
C LEU A 114 18.85 3.16 11.48
N GLU A 115 17.87 3.45 10.64
CA GLU A 115 17.30 4.79 10.47
C GLU A 115 16.68 5.31 11.76
N ARG A 116 15.89 4.50 12.48
CA ARG A 116 15.30 4.88 13.77
C ARG A 116 16.40 5.22 14.78
N GLN A 117 17.45 4.42 14.86
CA GLN A 117 18.59 4.68 15.77
C GLN A 117 19.29 6.01 15.44
N TYR A 118 19.42 6.34 14.15
CA TYR A 118 19.98 7.62 13.74
C TYR A 118 19.05 8.79 14.12
N VAL A 119 17.74 8.64 13.91
CA VAL A 119 16.75 9.65 14.33
C VAL A 119 16.76 9.83 15.85
N GLU A 120 16.85 8.76 16.63
CA GLU A 120 16.99 8.81 18.09
C GLU A 120 18.27 9.54 18.52
N ALA A 121 19.38 9.34 17.82
CA ALA A 121 20.61 10.09 18.06
C ALA A 121 20.42 11.60 17.75
N MET A 122 19.75 11.95 16.65
CA MET A 122 19.43 13.35 16.32
C MET A 122 18.55 14.02 17.39
N VAL A 123 17.59 13.28 17.95
CA VAL A 123 16.74 13.77 19.06
C VAL A 123 17.58 13.96 20.33
N SER A 124 18.48 13.03 20.63
CA SER A 124 19.38 13.14 21.78
C SER A 124 20.34 14.34 21.68
N ASP A 125 20.73 14.72 20.46
CA ASP A 125 21.62 15.85 20.20
C ASP A 125 20.91 17.21 20.20
N CYS A 126 19.58 17.23 20.33
CA CYS A 126 18.80 18.47 20.37
C CYS A 126 19.14 19.34 21.56
N ARG A 127 19.14 20.66 21.34
CA ARG A 127 19.30 21.63 22.42
C ARG A 127 18.08 21.61 23.34
N THR A 128 18.34 21.31 24.60
CA THR A 128 17.33 21.38 25.67
C THR A 128 17.45 22.68 26.44
N ASP A 129 16.31 23.15 26.95
CA ASP A 129 16.26 24.26 27.88
C ASP A 129 16.97 23.84 29.20
N PRO A 130 17.93 24.63 29.71
CA PRO A 130 18.75 24.22 30.84
C PRO A 130 18.00 24.12 32.17
N VAL A 131 16.78 24.66 32.26
CA VAL A 131 15.96 24.66 33.50
C VAL A 131 14.94 23.53 33.47
N THR A 132 14.24 23.39 32.36
CA THR A 132 13.14 22.43 32.19
C THR A 132 13.61 21.10 31.62
N GLY A 133 14.76 21.07 30.93
CA GLY A 133 15.25 19.90 30.20
C GLY A 133 14.45 19.60 28.93
N LEU A 134 13.55 20.50 28.52
CA LEU A 134 12.63 20.31 27.40
C LEU A 134 13.20 20.89 26.11
N ILE A 135 12.82 20.28 24.99
CA ILE A 135 13.14 20.72 23.63
C ILE A 135 12.07 21.71 23.19
N GLY A 136 12.48 22.96 22.93
CA GLY A 136 11.58 24.04 22.50
C GLY A 136 11.13 23.91 21.05
N LEU A 137 10.05 24.61 20.68
CA LEU A 137 9.45 24.56 19.34
C LEU A 137 10.46 24.79 18.19
N THR A 138 11.34 25.79 18.31
CA THR A 138 12.31 26.12 17.25
C THR A 138 13.31 25.00 17.00
N GLU A 139 13.70 24.28 18.06
CA GLU A 139 14.60 23.13 17.95
C GLU A 139 13.85 21.94 17.35
N VAL A 140 12.59 21.72 17.73
CA VAL A 140 11.73 20.70 17.10
C VAL A 140 11.50 20.99 15.62
N GLU A 141 11.24 22.23 15.22
CA GLU A 141 11.14 22.63 13.80
C GLU A 141 12.44 22.36 13.05
N PHE A 142 13.60 22.56 13.71
CA PHE A 142 14.89 22.24 13.12
C PHE A 142 15.07 20.73 12.95
N LEU A 143 14.81 19.98 14.01
CA LEU A 143 14.90 18.53 14.04
C LEU A 143 13.99 17.89 12.99
N VAL A 144 12.70 18.23 12.95
CA VAL A 144 11.74 17.69 11.97
C VAL A 144 12.22 17.94 10.53
N SER A 145 12.81 19.12 10.28
CA SER A 145 13.36 19.44 8.96
C SER A 145 14.59 18.58 8.65
N ALA A 146 15.49 18.44 9.62
CA ALA A 146 16.71 17.64 9.47
C ALA A 146 16.42 16.14 9.28
N VAL A 147 15.47 15.59 10.06
CA VAL A 147 15.04 14.19 9.95
C VAL A 147 14.39 13.94 8.59
N ARG A 148 13.52 14.84 8.11
CA ARG A 148 12.95 14.75 6.76
C ARG A 148 14.03 14.73 5.68
N GLU A 149 14.99 15.65 5.74
CA GLU A 149 16.11 15.71 4.80
C GLU A 149 16.90 14.40 4.82
N TYR A 150 17.23 13.90 6.02
CA TYR A 150 17.93 12.63 6.19
C TYR A 150 17.17 11.46 5.55
N MET A 151 15.88 11.30 5.85
CA MET A 151 15.07 10.22 5.27
C MET A 151 14.99 10.30 3.75
N MET A 152 14.77 11.51 3.19
CA MET A 152 14.75 11.69 1.74
C MET A 152 16.11 11.42 1.10
N GLN A 153 17.20 11.76 1.79
CA GLN A 153 18.55 11.45 1.34
C GLN A 153 18.81 9.93 1.35
N CYS A 154 18.40 9.22 2.40
CA CYS A 154 18.47 7.76 2.46
C CYS A 154 17.67 7.12 1.32
N GLN A 155 16.44 7.58 1.09
CA GLN A 155 15.61 7.12 -0.01
C GLN A 155 16.30 7.35 -1.36
N ARG A 156 16.82 8.55 -1.62
CA ARG A 156 17.54 8.87 -2.86
C ARG A 156 18.82 8.07 -3.04
N SER A 157 19.58 7.85 -1.97
CA SER A 157 20.78 6.99 -2.02
C SER A 157 20.38 5.57 -2.43
N ARG A 158 19.35 5.02 -1.79
CA ARG A 158 18.85 3.68 -2.08
C ARG A 158 18.33 3.55 -3.51
N GLU A 159 17.57 4.53 -4.00
CA GLU A 159 17.14 4.58 -5.41
C GLU A 159 18.34 4.51 -6.37
N ARG A 160 19.41 5.27 -6.10
CA ARG A 160 20.62 5.30 -6.94
C ARG A 160 21.45 4.04 -6.84
N GLU A 161 21.54 3.44 -5.66
CA GLU A 161 22.16 2.12 -5.46
C GLU A 161 21.42 1.08 -6.30
N LEU A 162 20.09 1.01 -6.21
CA LEU A 162 19.29 0.09 -7.03
C LEU A 162 19.45 0.36 -8.53
N GLN A 163 19.52 1.62 -8.94
CA GLN A 163 19.82 1.97 -10.34
C GLN A 163 21.16 1.39 -10.81
N ALA A 164 22.19 1.45 -9.96
CA ALA A 164 23.53 0.97 -10.26
C ALA A 164 23.61 -0.57 -10.21
N ASP A 165 23.06 -1.19 -9.17
CA ASP A 165 23.11 -2.64 -8.93
C ASP A 165 22.41 -3.42 -10.05
N TYR A 166 21.30 -2.87 -10.56
CA TYR A 166 20.49 -3.50 -11.61
C TYR A 166 20.72 -2.89 -13.02
N GLU A 167 21.70 -2.00 -13.17
CA GLU A 167 22.05 -1.33 -14.43
C GLU A 167 20.84 -0.69 -15.15
N LEU A 168 19.94 -0.09 -14.39
CA LEU A 168 18.70 0.46 -14.93
C LEU A 168 18.98 1.69 -15.80
N SER A 169 18.45 1.66 -17.03
CA SER A 169 18.51 2.83 -17.92
C SER A 169 17.85 4.05 -17.26
N ASP A 170 18.34 5.26 -17.55
CA ASP A 170 17.78 6.51 -16.99
C ASP A 170 16.27 6.64 -17.24
N LYS A 171 15.80 6.17 -18.40
CA LYS A 171 14.37 6.19 -18.73
C LYS A 171 13.54 5.29 -17.81
N MET A 172 14.00 4.05 -17.60
CA MET A 172 13.32 3.10 -16.71
C MET A 172 13.41 3.57 -15.26
N PHE A 173 14.57 4.07 -14.84
CA PHE A 173 14.75 4.62 -13.51
C PHE A 173 13.77 5.75 -13.21
N GLN A 174 13.66 6.76 -14.09
CA GLN A 174 12.73 7.87 -13.88
C GLN A 174 11.26 7.44 -13.91
N GLU A 175 10.90 6.48 -14.78
CA GLU A 175 9.53 5.96 -14.89
C GLU A 175 9.05 5.23 -13.63
N PHE A 176 9.96 4.52 -12.95
CA PHE A 176 9.63 3.72 -11.77
C PHE A 176 10.11 4.34 -10.45
N ARG A 177 10.77 5.51 -10.50
CA ARG A 177 11.51 6.08 -9.36
C ARG A 177 10.72 6.10 -8.05
N SER A 178 9.47 6.59 -8.07
CA SER A 178 8.63 6.71 -6.86
C SER A 178 8.18 5.37 -6.28
N GLN A 179 8.25 4.29 -7.08
CA GLN A 179 7.83 2.94 -6.70
C GLN A 179 9.01 1.96 -6.60
N LEU A 180 10.22 2.39 -6.99
CA LEU A 180 11.37 1.51 -7.21
C LEU A 180 11.76 0.74 -5.95
N ILE A 181 11.88 1.44 -4.83
CA ILE A 181 12.25 0.82 -3.55
C ILE A 181 11.16 -0.16 -3.12
N LYS A 182 9.89 0.23 -3.18
CA LYS A 182 8.77 -0.65 -2.80
C LYS A 182 8.73 -1.91 -3.67
N PHE A 183 8.89 -1.75 -4.99
CA PHE A 183 8.95 -2.90 -5.89
C PHE A 183 10.14 -3.81 -5.55
N HIS A 184 11.31 -3.24 -5.25
CA HIS A 184 12.49 -4.00 -4.88
C HIS A 184 12.29 -4.77 -3.57
N GLU A 185 11.76 -4.11 -2.54
CA GLU A 185 11.47 -4.72 -1.24
C GLU A 185 10.49 -5.90 -1.40
N SER A 186 9.36 -5.70 -2.08
CA SER A 186 8.40 -6.78 -2.31
C SER A 186 8.93 -7.88 -3.24
N PHE A 187 9.81 -7.54 -4.18
CA PHE A 187 10.48 -8.51 -5.04
C PHE A 187 11.39 -9.42 -4.21
N THR A 188 12.21 -8.84 -3.33
CA THR A 188 13.08 -9.61 -2.43
C THR A 188 12.30 -10.37 -1.35
N GLU A 189 11.15 -9.85 -0.89
CA GLU A 189 10.31 -10.56 0.07
C GLU A 189 9.61 -11.80 -0.51
N LEU A 190 9.31 -11.80 -1.81
CA LEU A 190 8.65 -12.92 -2.49
C LEU A 190 9.63 -13.93 -3.10
N ASP A 191 10.89 -13.55 -3.25
CA ASP A 191 12.01 -14.41 -3.63
C ASP A 191 12.38 -15.35 -2.47
N ASP A 192 11.47 -16.29 -2.16
CA ASP A 192 11.52 -17.23 -1.02
C ASP A 192 12.82 -18.08 -1.03
N ASP A 193 13.46 -18.26 -2.20
CA ASP A 193 14.67 -19.05 -2.37
C ASP A 193 15.96 -18.22 -2.49
N ASP A 194 15.87 -16.89 -2.30
CA ASP A 194 16.96 -15.92 -2.45
C ASP A 194 17.69 -16.08 -3.81
N SER A 195 16.99 -16.51 -4.85
CA SER A 195 17.56 -16.72 -6.19
C SER A 195 17.89 -15.41 -6.89
N GLY A 196 17.30 -14.30 -6.45
CA GLY A 196 17.35 -13.00 -7.08
C GLY A 196 16.38 -12.84 -8.25
N ALA A 197 15.45 -13.78 -8.43
CA ALA A 197 14.52 -13.82 -9.56
C ALA A 197 13.14 -14.36 -9.16
N LEU A 198 12.10 -14.00 -9.91
CA LEU A 198 10.74 -14.48 -9.65
C LEU A 198 10.30 -15.51 -10.68
N ASP A 199 9.57 -16.53 -10.23
CA ASP A 199 8.81 -17.43 -11.10
C ASP A 199 7.47 -16.79 -11.58
N GLU A 200 6.70 -17.53 -12.39
CA GLU A 200 5.41 -17.05 -12.91
C GLU A 200 4.41 -16.69 -11.80
N GLN A 201 4.33 -17.51 -10.75
CA GLN A 201 3.35 -17.35 -9.68
C GLN A 201 3.75 -16.21 -8.75
N GLU A 202 5.02 -16.09 -8.42
CA GLU A 202 5.58 -14.99 -7.63
C GLU A 202 5.41 -13.66 -8.36
N ALA A 203 5.68 -13.62 -9.67
CA ALA A 203 5.44 -12.44 -10.50
C ALA A 203 3.96 -12.05 -10.56
N MET A 204 3.06 -13.02 -10.73
CA MET A 204 1.61 -12.78 -10.73
C MET A 204 1.13 -12.22 -9.39
N ASN A 205 1.62 -12.80 -8.28
CA ASN A 205 1.28 -12.36 -6.93
C ASN A 205 1.76 -10.95 -6.64
N LEU A 206 2.98 -10.60 -7.09
CA LEU A 206 3.54 -9.27 -6.91
C LEU A 206 2.79 -8.24 -7.76
N LEU A 207 2.52 -8.52 -9.03
CA LEU A 207 1.73 -7.64 -9.90
C LEU A 207 0.31 -7.38 -9.35
N THR A 208 -0.27 -8.41 -8.75
CA THR A 208 -1.55 -8.32 -8.04
C THR A 208 -1.44 -7.45 -6.79
N HIS A 209 -0.37 -7.61 -6.00
CA HIS A 209 -0.12 -6.81 -4.80
C HIS A 209 -0.07 -5.30 -5.10
N PHE A 210 0.62 -4.91 -6.19
CA PHE A 210 0.73 -3.52 -6.60
C PHE A 210 -0.45 -2.99 -7.44
N GLY A 211 -1.51 -3.79 -7.60
CA GLY A 211 -2.70 -3.37 -8.33
C GLY A 211 -2.52 -3.21 -9.84
N CYS A 212 -1.38 -3.65 -10.40
CA CYS A 212 -1.10 -3.61 -11.85
C CYS A 212 -2.09 -4.46 -12.66
N LEU A 213 -2.69 -5.47 -12.01
CA LEU A 213 -3.69 -6.36 -12.59
C LEU A 213 -5.13 -5.99 -12.18
N SER A 214 -5.34 -4.80 -11.59
CA SER A 214 -6.59 -4.42 -10.89
C SER A 214 -7.00 -5.42 -9.79
N ASN A 215 -8.05 -5.13 -9.02
CA ASN A 215 -8.52 -6.04 -7.97
C ASN A 215 -8.89 -7.38 -8.62
N VAL A 216 -8.11 -8.43 -8.32
CA VAL A 216 -8.22 -9.71 -9.03
C VAL A 216 -9.54 -10.43 -8.71
N SER A 217 -10.18 -10.10 -7.57
CA SER A 217 -11.56 -10.53 -7.27
C SER A 217 -12.61 -10.09 -8.29
N SER A 218 -12.31 -9.10 -9.14
CA SER A 218 -13.20 -8.64 -10.21
C SER A 218 -12.50 -8.55 -11.57
N MET A 219 -11.33 -9.19 -11.74
CA MET A 219 -10.59 -9.14 -13.00
C MET A 219 -11.23 -10.11 -14.01
N PRO A 220 -11.62 -9.64 -15.22
CA PRO A 220 -12.09 -10.52 -16.28
C PRO A 220 -11.04 -11.59 -16.63
N ILE A 221 -11.48 -12.83 -16.87
CA ILE A 221 -10.63 -13.98 -17.22
C ILE A 221 -9.69 -13.63 -18.39
N GLU A 222 -10.18 -12.88 -19.37
CA GLU A 222 -9.40 -12.47 -20.54
C GLU A 222 -8.17 -11.64 -20.16
N LYS A 223 -8.29 -10.77 -19.15
CA LYS A 223 -7.17 -9.95 -18.66
C LYS A 223 -6.15 -10.78 -17.88
N LYS A 224 -6.62 -11.76 -17.11
CA LYS A 224 -5.75 -12.70 -16.40
C LYS A 224 -4.92 -13.52 -17.38
N ILE A 225 -5.55 -14.05 -18.43
CA ILE A 225 -4.87 -14.81 -19.49
C ILE A 225 -3.85 -13.91 -20.20
N GLN A 226 -4.22 -12.69 -20.60
CA GLN A 226 -3.29 -11.77 -21.25
C GLN A 226 -2.08 -11.44 -20.35
N ALA A 227 -2.29 -11.26 -19.05
CA ALA A 227 -1.20 -11.02 -18.11
C ALA A 227 -0.26 -12.24 -17.99
N GLN A 228 -0.83 -13.45 -17.92
CA GLN A 228 -0.07 -14.70 -17.92
C GLN A 228 0.76 -14.86 -19.19
N GLU A 229 0.16 -14.64 -20.37
CA GLU A 229 0.87 -14.73 -21.66
C GLU A 229 2.05 -13.76 -21.75
N ILE A 230 1.93 -12.55 -21.20
CA ILE A 230 3.02 -11.57 -21.16
C ILE A 230 4.13 -12.05 -20.23
N ILE A 231 3.79 -12.49 -19.02
CA ILE A 231 4.78 -13.02 -18.07
C ILE A 231 5.50 -14.22 -18.68
N GLU A 232 4.76 -15.18 -19.24
CA GLU A 232 5.30 -16.36 -19.91
C GLU A 232 6.22 -15.98 -21.08
N TRP A 233 5.86 -14.96 -21.86
CA TRP A 233 6.72 -14.44 -22.93
C TRP A 233 8.07 -13.94 -22.38
N TYR A 234 8.07 -13.17 -21.29
CA TYR A 234 9.31 -12.69 -20.67
C TYR A 234 10.09 -13.83 -19.98
N LEU A 235 9.41 -14.85 -19.43
CA LEU A 235 10.06 -16.03 -18.86
C LEU A 235 10.74 -16.86 -19.95
N ASN A 236 10.08 -17.08 -21.09
CA ASN A 236 10.62 -17.89 -22.19
C ASN A 236 11.79 -17.23 -22.93
N GLU A 237 11.92 -15.91 -22.86
CA GLU A 237 13.06 -15.19 -23.41
C GLU A 237 14.27 -15.20 -22.45
N SER A 238 14.08 -15.57 -21.17
CA SER A 238 15.18 -15.81 -20.23
C SER A 238 15.76 -17.22 -20.37
N GLU A 239 17.07 -17.39 -20.13
CA GLU A 239 17.72 -18.71 -20.21
C GLU A 239 17.34 -19.63 -19.03
N ASP A 240 17.01 -19.04 -17.88
CA ASP A 240 16.71 -19.73 -16.63
C ASP A 240 15.21 -19.86 -16.36
N HIS A 241 14.35 -19.33 -17.23
CA HIS A 241 12.90 -19.25 -17.03
C HIS A 241 12.52 -18.51 -15.74
N THR A 242 13.23 -17.42 -15.43
CA THR A 242 12.95 -16.56 -14.27
C THR A 242 12.92 -15.08 -14.64
N LEU A 243 12.31 -14.26 -13.79
CA LEU A 243 12.26 -12.80 -13.95
C LEU A 243 13.21 -12.11 -12.98
N SER A 244 14.35 -11.63 -13.50
CA SER A 244 15.16 -10.66 -12.77
C SER A 244 14.42 -9.34 -12.59
N PHE A 245 14.84 -8.55 -11.59
CA PHE A 245 14.17 -7.28 -11.25
C PHE A 245 13.98 -6.31 -12.46
N PRO A 246 14.96 -6.09 -13.36
CA PRO A 246 14.75 -5.26 -14.56
C PRO A 246 13.72 -5.84 -15.54
N ARG A 247 13.67 -7.17 -15.68
CA ARG A 247 12.68 -7.85 -16.53
C ARG A 247 11.29 -7.71 -15.91
N PHE A 248 11.17 -7.85 -14.60
CA PHE A 248 9.94 -7.57 -13.88
C PHE A 248 9.44 -6.13 -14.13
N LEU A 249 10.29 -5.11 -14.03
CA LEU A 249 9.89 -3.72 -14.36
C LEU A 249 9.41 -3.59 -15.81
N SER A 250 10.02 -4.35 -16.73
CA SER A 250 9.60 -4.38 -18.14
C SER A 250 8.21 -5.03 -18.32
N VAL A 251 7.91 -6.09 -17.58
CA VAL A 251 6.57 -6.71 -17.53
C VAL A 251 5.55 -5.69 -17.01
N VAL A 252 5.84 -5.02 -15.90
CA VAL A 252 4.96 -3.98 -15.34
C VAL A 252 4.68 -2.89 -16.37
N LYS A 253 5.72 -2.43 -17.07
CA LYS A 253 5.60 -1.42 -18.12
C LYS A 253 4.71 -1.89 -19.28
N HIS A 254 4.88 -3.13 -19.72
CA HIS A 254 4.08 -3.71 -20.81
C HIS A 254 2.60 -3.78 -20.40
N LEU A 255 2.30 -4.32 -19.21
CA LEU A 255 0.94 -4.40 -18.68
C LEU A 255 0.30 -3.01 -18.54
N ARG A 256 1.06 -2.03 -18.06
CA ARG A 256 0.59 -0.64 -17.96
C ARG A 256 0.25 -0.05 -19.32
N SER A 257 1.08 -0.28 -20.34
CA SER A 257 0.81 0.21 -21.69
C SER A 257 -0.51 -0.35 -22.24
N LEU A 258 -0.77 -1.64 -22.04
CA LEU A 258 -2.01 -2.26 -22.49
C LEU A 258 -3.24 -1.71 -21.75
N GLY A 259 -3.14 -1.57 -20.43
CA GLY A 259 -4.22 -1.00 -19.62
C GLY A 259 -4.48 0.49 -19.93
N MET A 260 -3.48 1.23 -20.41
CA MET A 260 -3.64 2.60 -20.88
C MET A 260 -4.45 2.65 -22.18
N ASP A 261 -4.11 1.82 -23.16
CA ASP A 261 -4.78 1.79 -24.47
C ASP A 261 -6.28 1.50 -24.33
N GLU A 262 -6.67 0.60 -23.43
CA GLU A 262 -8.08 0.29 -23.14
C GLU A 262 -8.84 1.46 -22.51
N LYS A 263 -8.19 2.22 -21.62
CA LYS A 263 -8.82 3.31 -20.86
C LYS A 263 -8.82 4.63 -21.64
N LEU A 264 -8.04 4.73 -22.71
CA LEU A 264 -7.85 5.95 -23.48
C LEU A 264 -9.18 6.55 -23.94
N GLU A 265 -10.06 5.77 -24.57
CA GLU A 265 -11.34 6.28 -25.11
C GLU A 265 -12.26 6.85 -24.02
N VAL A 266 -12.33 6.17 -22.86
CA VAL A 266 -13.15 6.61 -21.72
C VAL A 266 -12.57 7.88 -21.10
N VAL A 267 -11.26 7.93 -20.92
CA VAL A 267 -10.57 9.09 -20.36
C VAL A 267 -10.65 10.29 -21.30
N GLU A 268 -10.50 10.10 -22.62
CA GLU A 268 -10.68 11.17 -23.62
C GLU A 268 -12.11 11.72 -23.61
N SER A 269 -13.12 10.84 -23.53
CA SER A 269 -14.52 11.25 -23.43
C SER A 269 -14.78 12.11 -22.18
N LEU A 270 -14.27 11.68 -21.02
CA LEU A 270 -14.35 12.45 -19.78
C LEU A 270 -13.56 13.75 -19.87
N PHE A 271 -12.34 13.71 -20.42
CA PHE A 271 -11.51 14.89 -20.59
C PHE A 271 -12.27 15.97 -21.39
N ASN A 272 -12.85 15.60 -22.53
CA ASN A 272 -13.61 16.51 -23.38
C ASN A 272 -14.90 17.04 -22.71
N GLN A 273 -15.51 16.27 -21.81
CA GLN A 273 -16.67 16.72 -21.03
C GLN A 273 -16.28 17.83 -20.03
N TYR A 274 -15.07 17.75 -19.49
CA TYR A 274 -14.56 18.64 -18.44
C TYR A 274 -13.75 19.83 -18.96
N ASP A 275 -13.07 19.70 -20.10
CA ASP A 275 -12.33 20.75 -20.82
C ASP A 275 -13.28 21.68 -21.59
N ARG A 276 -14.12 22.42 -20.86
CA ARG A 276 -15.18 23.27 -21.43
C ARG A 276 -14.65 24.39 -22.31
N ASP A 277 -13.45 24.88 -22.03
CA ASP A 277 -12.79 25.93 -22.79
C ASP A 277 -11.90 25.38 -23.91
N GLN A 278 -11.85 24.06 -24.10
CA GLN A 278 -11.04 23.37 -25.12
C GLN A 278 -9.57 23.78 -25.06
N SER A 279 -9.08 24.01 -23.84
CA SER A 279 -7.71 24.43 -23.59
C SER A 279 -6.72 23.28 -23.83
N GLY A 280 -7.20 22.04 -23.88
CA GLY A 280 -6.39 20.83 -23.89
C GLY A 280 -5.73 20.55 -22.54
N LYS A 281 -6.18 21.23 -21.47
CA LYS A 281 -5.60 21.15 -20.12
C LYS A 281 -6.68 21.22 -19.05
N LEU A 282 -6.61 20.33 -18.07
CA LEU A 282 -7.54 20.33 -16.93
C LEU A 282 -6.89 20.88 -15.69
N THR A 283 -7.63 21.69 -14.92
CA THR A 283 -7.14 22.13 -13.62
C THR A 283 -7.26 21.00 -12.59
N ILE A 284 -6.50 21.07 -11.50
CA ILE A 284 -6.60 20.10 -10.39
C ILE A 284 -8.03 19.96 -9.88
N LYS A 285 -8.81 21.05 -9.90
CA LYS A 285 -10.22 21.02 -9.47
C LYS A 285 -11.07 20.16 -10.41
N ASP A 286 -10.85 20.27 -11.71
CA ASP A 286 -11.57 19.48 -12.71
C ASP A 286 -11.17 18.01 -12.62
N VAL A 287 -9.88 17.74 -12.41
CA VAL A 287 -9.36 16.39 -12.16
C VAL A 287 -10.01 15.77 -10.92
N CYS A 288 -10.10 16.49 -9.80
CA CYS A 288 -10.81 16.01 -8.61
C CYS A 288 -12.28 15.69 -8.89
N GLN A 289 -12.95 16.47 -9.75
CA GLN A 289 -14.33 16.20 -10.12
C GLN A 289 -14.47 14.94 -10.99
N ILE A 290 -13.55 14.74 -11.95
CA ILE A 290 -13.48 13.51 -12.76
C ILE A 290 -13.30 12.28 -11.86
N LEU A 291 -12.38 12.34 -10.88
CA LEU A 291 -12.16 11.24 -9.94
C LEU A 291 -13.43 10.92 -9.13
N MET A 292 -14.17 11.94 -8.69
CA MET A 292 -15.44 11.74 -7.98
C MET A 292 -16.53 11.12 -8.87
N ASP A 293 -16.59 11.50 -10.15
CA ASP A 293 -17.53 10.98 -11.14
C ASP A 293 -17.19 9.54 -11.57
N LEU A 294 -15.91 9.19 -11.58
CA LEU A 294 -15.39 7.82 -11.72
C LEU A 294 -15.61 6.97 -10.45
N GLU A 295 -16.31 7.51 -9.44
CA GLU A 295 -16.54 6.89 -8.14
C GLU A 295 -15.27 6.57 -7.33
N ILE A 296 -14.13 7.13 -7.75
CA ILE A 296 -12.86 7.06 -7.03
C ILE A 296 -12.92 8.09 -5.91
N LYS A 297 -13.42 7.66 -4.74
CA LYS A 297 -13.63 8.51 -3.57
C LYS A 297 -12.66 8.13 -2.47
N PRO A 298 -11.73 9.02 -2.08
CA PRO A 298 -10.88 8.76 -0.93
C PRO A 298 -11.71 8.78 0.35
N ARG A 299 -11.65 7.68 1.10
CA ARG A 299 -12.40 7.46 2.34
C ARG A 299 -11.60 7.90 3.55
N THR A 300 -10.27 7.82 3.49
CA THR A 300 -9.36 8.16 4.59
C THR A 300 -8.46 9.35 4.27
N VAL A 301 -7.92 10.01 5.31
CA VAL A 301 -6.94 11.09 5.16
C VAL A 301 -5.68 10.59 4.44
N LEU A 302 -5.25 9.35 4.74
CA LEU A 302 -4.13 8.70 4.09
C LEU A 302 -4.35 8.53 2.58
N GLU A 303 -5.55 8.11 2.16
CA GLU A 303 -5.91 8.02 0.74
C GLU A 303 -5.87 9.40 0.06
N GLN A 304 -6.35 10.46 0.73
CA GLN A 304 -6.31 11.82 0.18
C GLN A 304 -4.87 12.30 -0.04
N GLU A 305 -3.98 12.06 0.93
CA GLU A 305 -2.56 12.42 0.83
C GLU A 305 -1.85 11.63 -0.27
N HIS A 306 -2.09 10.31 -0.36
CA HIS A 306 -1.52 9.48 -1.42
C HIS A 306 -1.99 9.91 -2.82
N MET A 307 -3.27 10.23 -2.99
CA MET A 307 -3.75 10.72 -4.29
C MET A 307 -3.21 12.10 -4.63
N ALA A 308 -3.05 12.99 -3.65
CA ALA A 308 -2.39 14.27 -3.88
C ALA A 308 -0.96 14.09 -4.39
N GLN A 309 -0.21 13.14 -3.82
CA GLN A 309 1.13 12.78 -4.30
C GLN A 309 1.09 12.28 -5.75
N LEU A 310 0.14 11.40 -6.10
CA LEU A 310 0.01 10.90 -7.47
C LEU A 310 -0.36 11.99 -8.48
N ILE A 311 -1.22 12.94 -8.10
CA ILE A 311 -1.54 14.12 -8.93
C ILE A 311 -0.27 14.94 -9.18
N GLU A 312 0.54 15.13 -8.14
CA GLU A 312 1.79 15.87 -8.26
C GLU A 312 2.89 15.15 -9.05
N GLU A 313 2.89 13.82 -9.07
CA GLU A 313 3.75 12.99 -9.90
C GLU A 313 3.30 13.00 -11.37
N ALA A 314 1.99 13.02 -11.61
CA ALA A 314 1.43 13.06 -12.96
C ALA A 314 1.67 14.40 -13.67
N ASP A 315 1.64 15.53 -12.94
CA ASP A 315 2.04 16.86 -13.43
C ASP A 315 3.57 16.99 -13.52
N SER A 316 4.17 16.14 -14.34
CA SER A 316 5.63 16.06 -14.53
C SER A 316 6.23 17.36 -15.07
N GLU A 317 5.45 18.11 -15.85
CA GLU A 317 5.84 19.43 -16.37
C GLU A 317 5.68 20.55 -15.33
N GLY A 318 5.05 20.25 -14.18
CA GLY A 318 4.83 21.20 -13.07
C GLY A 318 4.00 22.41 -13.49
N SER A 319 3.10 22.22 -14.45
CA SER A 319 2.25 23.25 -15.03
C SER A 319 1.07 23.60 -14.13
N GLY A 320 0.75 22.73 -13.16
CA GLY A 320 -0.43 22.81 -12.31
C GLY A 320 -1.74 22.46 -13.02
N GLN A 321 -1.64 21.92 -14.23
CA GLN A 321 -2.73 21.45 -15.07
C GLN A 321 -2.34 20.10 -15.68
N LEU A 322 -3.32 19.27 -16.02
CA LEU A 322 -3.07 17.95 -16.62
C LEU A 322 -3.60 17.91 -18.05
N ASN A 323 -2.76 17.46 -18.98
CA ASN A 323 -3.19 17.07 -20.32
C ASN A 323 -3.80 15.66 -20.33
N VAL A 324 -4.30 15.19 -21.48
CA VAL A 324 -4.95 13.87 -21.62
C VAL A 324 -4.03 12.73 -21.19
N ASN A 325 -2.76 12.76 -21.59
CA ASN A 325 -1.79 11.71 -21.27
C ASN A 325 -1.47 11.69 -19.76
N GLU A 326 -1.33 12.87 -19.15
CA GLU A 326 -1.10 13.02 -17.72
C GLU A 326 -2.32 12.57 -16.91
N LEU A 327 -3.55 12.87 -17.38
CA LEU A 327 -4.78 12.36 -16.77
C LEU A 327 -4.88 10.84 -16.89
N LEU A 328 -4.54 10.26 -18.04
CA LEU A 328 -4.55 8.81 -18.25
C LEU A 328 -3.57 8.10 -17.31
N LEU A 329 -2.34 8.61 -17.22
CA LEU A 329 -1.34 8.13 -16.26
C LEU A 329 -1.88 8.25 -14.84
N LEU A 330 -2.43 9.40 -14.47
CA LEU A 330 -2.98 9.63 -13.13
C LEU A 330 -4.09 8.63 -12.79
N VAL A 331 -5.07 8.43 -13.69
CA VAL A 331 -6.18 7.50 -13.48
C VAL A 331 -5.66 6.06 -13.35
N GLN A 332 -4.67 5.66 -14.15
CA GLN A 332 -4.02 4.37 -13.99
C GLN A 332 -3.36 4.24 -12.62
N ARG A 333 -2.55 5.23 -12.21
CA ARG A 333 -1.82 5.18 -10.93
C ARG A 333 -2.73 5.20 -9.72
N ILE A 334 -3.82 5.95 -9.76
CA ILE A 334 -4.80 5.98 -8.67
C ILE A 334 -5.48 4.62 -8.55
N ASN A 335 -5.89 3.99 -9.67
CA ASN A 335 -6.49 2.66 -9.63
C ASN A 335 -5.54 1.60 -9.06
N GLU A 336 -4.26 1.63 -9.48
CA GLU A 336 -3.21 0.76 -8.92
C GLU A 336 -3.09 0.97 -7.41
N ARG A 337 -2.99 2.24 -6.95
CA ARG A 337 -2.85 2.58 -5.53
C ARG A 337 -4.06 2.21 -4.69
N VAL A 338 -5.28 2.38 -5.22
CA VAL A 338 -6.50 1.98 -4.51
C VAL A 338 -6.51 0.46 -4.33
N ALA A 339 -6.22 -0.30 -5.39
CA ALA A 339 -6.14 -1.76 -5.32
C ALA A 339 -5.01 -2.24 -4.37
N GLU A 340 -3.84 -1.59 -4.38
CA GLU A 340 -2.74 -1.83 -3.45
C GLU A 340 -3.20 -1.65 -1.99
N LEU A 341 -3.86 -0.52 -1.67
CA LEU A 341 -4.35 -0.23 -0.32
C LEU A 341 -5.42 -1.23 0.16
N ASP A 342 -6.37 -1.59 -0.70
CA ASP A 342 -7.39 -2.60 -0.38
C ASP A 342 -6.72 -3.95 -0.09
N ARG A 343 -5.73 -4.35 -0.88
CA ARG A 343 -4.98 -5.60 -0.68
C ARG A 343 -4.11 -5.56 0.59
N MET A 344 -3.51 -4.42 0.91
CA MET A 344 -2.79 -4.24 2.17
C MET A 344 -3.72 -4.40 3.39
N GLU A 345 -4.93 -3.84 3.34
CA GLU A 345 -5.91 -4.00 4.42
C GLU A 345 -6.30 -5.48 4.59
N ILE A 346 -6.50 -6.19 3.49
CA ILE A 346 -6.76 -7.63 3.47
C ILE A 346 -5.61 -8.42 4.10
N LEU A 347 -4.37 -8.18 3.67
CA LEU A 347 -3.19 -8.87 4.20
C LEU A 347 -3.00 -8.59 5.70
N LYS A 348 -3.22 -7.35 6.13
CA LYS A 348 -3.16 -6.98 7.55
C LYS A 348 -4.21 -7.72 8.38
N LYS A 349 -5.44 -7.87 7.86
CA LYS A 349 -6.50 -8.67 8.51
C LYS A 349 -6.13 -10.16 8.53
N ALA A 350 -5.56 -10.69 7.44
CA ALA A 350 -5.07 -12.07 7.39
C ALA A 350 -3.98 -12.32 8.45
N GLN A 351 -3.01 -11.41 8.58
CA GLN A 351 -1.98 -11.46 9.63
C GLN A 351 -2.59 -11.38 11.04
N ALA A 352 -3.59 -10.52 11.25
CA ALA A 352 -4.31 -10.45 12.53
C ALA A 352 -5.06 -11.76 12.88
N LEU A 353 -5.40 -12.55 11.86
CA LEU A 353 -5.95 -13.91 11.99
C LEU A 353 -4.86 -14.99 12.06
N ASN A 354 -3.60 -14.61 12.21
CA ASN A 354 -2.42 -15.48 12.24
C ASN A 354 -2.26 -16.33 10.97
N PHE A 355 -2.62 -15.79 9.81
CA PHE A 355 -2.20 -16.33 8.52
C PHE A 355 -0.85 -15.74 8.12
N THR A 356 0.00 -16.58 7.52
CA THR A 356 1.19 -16.10 6.83
C THR A 356 0.79 -15.47 5.48
N THR A 357 1.66 -14.65 4.90
CA THR A 357 1.44 -14.04 3.58
C THR A 357 1.17 -15.11 2.51
N LYS A 358 1.93 -16.22 2.54
CA LYS A 358 1.73 -17.37 1.64
C LYS A 358 0.36 -18.02 1.81
N GLN A 359 -0.08 -18.25 3.06
CA GLN A 359 -1.42 -18.79 3.32
C GLN A 359 -2.51 -17.84 2.86
N ALA A 360 -2.36 -16.53 3.09
CA ALA A 360 -3.30 -15.53 2.62
C ALA A 360 -3.39 -15.53 1.08
N SER A 361 -2.26 -15.71 0.39
CA SER A 361 -2.22 -15.83 -1.08
C SER A 361 -2.91 -17.10 -1.58
N THR A 362 -2.64 -18.26 -0.97
CA THR A 362 -3.33 -19.51 -1.35
C THR A 362 -4.83 -19.45 -1.08
N LEU A 363 -5.25 -18.84 0.03
CA LEU A 363 -6.66 -18.63 0.33
C LEU A 363 -7.32 -17.67 -0.66
N TRP A 364 -6.58 -16.66 -1.11
CA TRP A 364 -7.03 -15.74 -2.16
C TRP A 364 -7.22 -16.47 -3.50
N GLU A 365 -6.25 -17.27 -3.93
CA GLU A 365 -6.35 -18.10 -5.13
C GLU A 365 -7.55 -19.07 -5.03
N THR A 366 -7.74 -19.69 -3.86
CA THR A 366 -8.89 -20.57 -3.61
C THR A 366 -10.22 -19.80 -3.68
N PHE A 367 -10.25 -18.57 -3.17
CA PHE A 367 -11.45 -17.72 -3.25
C PHE A 367 -11.77 -17.36 -4.69
N GLU A 368 -10.78 -17.02 -5.51
CA GLU A 368 -10.97 -16.75 -6.93
C GLU A 368 -11.43 -17.95 -7.73
N GLU A 369 -10.91 -19.14 -7.43
CA GLU A 369 -11.37 -20.38 -8.07
C GLU A 369 -12.84 -20.67 -7.74
N LEU A 370 -13.29 -20.24 -6.57
CA LEU A 370 -14.68 -20.40 -6.13
C LEU A 370 -15.60 -19.33 -6.70
N ASP A 371 -15.11 -18.10 -6.84
CA ASP A 371 -15.84 -16.98 -7.43
C ASP A 371 -15.93 -17.10 -8.96
N GLU A 372 -16.65 -18.12 -9.44
CA GLU A 372 -16.86 -18.41 -10.87
C GLU A 372 -17.48 -17.22 -11.62
N GLU A 373 -18.23 -16.36 -10.92
CA GLU A 373 -18.93 -15.20 -11.51
C GLU A 373 -18.11 -13.89 -11.40
N HIS A 374 -16.96 -13.91 -10.70
CA HIS A 374 -16.05 -12.77 -10.51
C HIS A 374 -16.75 -11.53 -9.93
N GLU A 375 -17.70 -11.75 -9.03
CA GLU A 375 -18.46 -10.68 -8.37
C GLU A 375 -17.79 -10.21 -7.07
N GLY A 376 -16.68 -10.84 -6.67
CA GLY A 376 -15.99 -10.61 -5.40
C GLY A 376 -16.71 -11.22 -4.20
N LEU A 377 -17.61 -12.17 -4.44
CA LEU A 377 -18.48 -12.80 -3.45
C LEU A 377 -18.57 -14.30 -3.73
N VAL A 378 -18.30 -15.13 -2.72
CA VAL A 378 -18.40 -16.58 -2.87
C VAL A 378 -19.64 -17.11 -2.15
N PRO A 379 -20.59 -17.74 -2.87
CA PRO A 379 -21.69 -18.49 -2.28
C PRO A 379 -21.22 -19.52 -1.24
N ILE A 380 -21.87 -19.55 -0.07
CA ILE A 380 -21.50 -20.47 1.04
C ILE A 380 -21.50 -21.95 0.60
N ASN A 381 -22.39 -22.33 -0.31
CA ASN A 381 -22.49 -23.69 -0.86
C ASN A 381 -21.29 -24.09 -1.73
N GLN A 382 -20.63 -23.13 -2.40
CA GLN A 382 -19.40 -23.42 -3.16
C GLN A 382 -18.23 -23.66 -2.21
N VAL A 383 -18.13 -22.90 -1.11
CA VAL A 383 -17.14 -23.16 -0.05
C VAL A 383 -17.30 -24.56 0.54
N GLU A 384 -18.54 -25.00 0.80
CA GLU A 384 -18.82 -26.37 1.28
C GLU A 384 -18.32 -27.44 0.30
N GLN A 385 -18.54 -27.23 -1.00
CA GLN A 385 -18.07 -28.14 -2.04
C GLN A 385 -16.54 -28.18 -2.11
N ALA A 386 -15.87 -27.02 -2.08
CA ALA A 386 -14.40 -26.95 -2.09
C ALA A 386 -13.79 -27.66 -0.88
N LEU A 387 -14.30 -27.41 0.33
CA LEU A 387 -13.81 -28.08 1.54
C LEU A 387 -14.01 -29.60 1.49
N SER A 388 -15.12 -30.06 0.90
CA SER A 388 -15.36 -31.50 0.67
C SER A 388 -14.35 -32.10 -0.32
N VAL A 389 -14.01 -31.37 -1.39
CA VAL A 389 -13.01 -31.78 -2.40
C VAL A 389 -11.61 -31.84 -1.81
N MET A 390 -11.25 -30.85 -0.98
CA MET A 390 -9.99 -30.79 -0.24
C MET A 390 -9.88 -31.84 0.88
N ARG A 391 -10.92 -32.68 1.07
CA ARG A 391 -11.03 -33.74 2.10
C ARG A 391 -10.93 -33.23 3.53
N TRP A 392 -11.27 -31.97 3.77
CA TRP A 392 -11.35 -31.43 5.13
C TRP A 392 -12.63 -31.98 5.77
N GLN A 393 -12.47 -32.76 6.85
CA GLN A 393 -13.57 -33.44 7.53
C GLN A 393 -14.32 -32.46 8.44
N LEU A 394 -15.09 -31.54 7.86
CA LEU A 394 -15.98 -30.65 8.59
C LEU A 394 -17.45 -30.99 8.23
N PRO A 395 -18.31 -31.36 9.20
CA PRO A 395 -19.72 -31.59 8.92
C PRO A 395 -20.39 -30.32 8.36
N GLY A 396 -21.16 -30.44 7.28
CA GLY A 396 -21.84 -29.31 6.62
C GLY A 396 -22.69 -28.44 7.58
N ALA A 397 -23.37 -29.07 8.55
CA ALA A 397 -24.13 -28.35 9.57
C ALA A 397 -23.27 -27.45 10.49
N ARG A 398 -21.98 -27.77 10.65
CA ARG A 398 -21.01 -26.99 11.43
C ARG A 398 -20.43 -25.85 10.59
N LEU A 399 -20.11 -26.12 9.33
CA LEU A 399 -19.71 -25.09 8.37
C LEU A 399 -20.81 -24.04 8.20
N GLN A 400 -22.06 -24.46 8.03
CA GLN A 400 -23.20 -23.55 7.91
C GLN A 400 -23.38 -22.68 9.16
N ARG A 401 -23.07 -23.20 10.35
CA ARG A 401 -23.07 -22.40 11.59
C ARG A 401 -21.99 -21.34 11.57
N TYR A 402 -20.76 -21.69 11.18
CA TYR A 402 -19.68 -20.72 11.08
C TYR A 402 -19.96 -19.67 10.01
N ALA A 403 -20.44 -20.08 8.84
CA ALA A 403 -20.81 -19.18 7.77
C ALA A 403 -21.91 -18.21 8.21
N ASN A 404 -23.01 -18.68 8.81
CA ASN A 404 -24.09 -17.82 9.29
C ASN A 404 -23.69 -16.88 10.45
N GLU A 405 -22.62 -17.19 11.19
CA GLU A 405 -22.10 -16.32 12.25
C GLU A 405 -21.17 -15.23 11.71
N ILE A 406 -20.62 -15.43 10.51
CA ILE A 406 -19.62 -14.57 9.87
C ILE A 406 -20.24 -13.72 8.77
N ASP A 407 -21.24 -14.24 8.04
CA ASP A 407 -22.10 -13.53 7.09
C ASP A 407 -22.94 -12.50 7.86
N VAL A 408 -22.36 -11.30 8.07
CA VAL A 408 -22.95 -10.25 8.94
C VAL A 408 -24.15 -9.60 8.26
N ASP A 409 -24.14 -9.52 6.93
CA ASP A 409 -25.20 -8.90 6.15
C ASP A 409 -26.33 -9.89 5.77
N GLY A 410 -26.09 -11.19 5.95
CA GLY A 410 -27.05 -12.27 5.73
C GLY A 410 -27.38 -12.49 4.26
N ASN A 411 -26.47 -12.09 3.35
CA ASN A 411 -26.69 -12.16 1.92
C ASN A 411 -26.48 -13.58 1.35
N GLY A 412 -25.95 -14.52 2.15
CA GLY A 412 -25.70 -15.90 1.76
C GLY A 412 -24.44 -16.12 0.92
N HIS A 413 -23.65 -15.08 0.72
CA HIS A 413 -22.37 -15.03 0.06
C HIS A 413 -21.33 -14.52 1.06
N LEU A 414 -20.06 -14.79 0.80
CA LEU A 414 -18.96 -14.35 1.64
C LEU A 414 -18.07 -13.44 0.82
N ASP A 415 -17.80 -12.24 1.33
CA ASP A 415 -16.67 -11.46 0.83
C ASP A 415 -15.34 -12.13 1.25
N PHE A 416 -14.20 -11.67 0.70
CA PHE A 416 -12.93 -12.31 1.00
C PHE A 416 -12.54 -12.24 2.50
N LEU A 417 -12.92 -11.18 3.21
CA LEU A 417 -12.61 -11.04 4.63
C LEU A 417 -13.44 -12.00 5.48
N GLU A 418 -14.72 -12.13 5.16
CA GLU A 418 -15.61 -13.13 5.74
C GLU A 418 -15.12 -14.55 5.44
N PHE A 419 -14.64 -14.80 4.22
CA PHE A 419 -14.00 -16.05 3.84
C PHE A 419 -12.74 -16.33 4.67
N LEU A 420 -11.85 -15.36 4.89
CA LEU A 420 -10.67 -15.52 5.75
C LEU A 420 -11.06 -15.87 7.19
N HIS A 421 -12.06 -15.19 7.75
CA HIS A 421 -12.58 -15.51 9.09
C HIS A 421 -13.16 -16.92 9.16
N LEU A 422 -13.87 -17.35 8.12
CA LEU A 422 -14.43 -18.70 8.02
C LEU A 422 -13.30 -19.72 7.99
N MET A 423 -12.33 -19.55 7.09
CA MET A 423 -11.18 -20.44 6.95
C MET A 423 -10.38 -20.53 8.24
N ARG A 424 -10.24 -19.43 9.00
CA ARG A 424 -9.57 -19.47 10.29
C ARG A 424 -10.27 -20.41 11.27
N ARG A 425 -11.59 -20.29 11.39
CA ARG A 425 -12.38 -21.17 12.26
C ARG A 425 -12.34 -22.62 11.80
N VAL A 426 -12.41 -22.85 10.49
CA VAL A 426 -12.30 -24.20 9.90
C VAL A 426 -10.95 -24.83 10.25
N LEU A 427 -9.84 -24.08 10.12
CA LEU A 427 -8.51 -24.56 10.46
C LEU A 427 -8.35 -24.87 11.95
N ASP A 428 -8.83 -23.98 12.83
CA ASP A 428 -8.82 -24.22 14.29
C ASP A 428 -9.62 -25.49 14.64
N ASP A 429 -10.71 -25.77 13.92
CA ASP A 429 -11.52 -26.97 14.11
C ASP A 429 -10.86 -28.24 13.59
N VAL A 430 -10.27 -28.21 12.39
CA VAL A 430 -9.57 -29.35 11.80
C VAL A 430 -8.34 -29.71 12.64
N GLN A 431 -7.62 -28.72 13.18
CA GLN A 431 -6.47 -28.93 14.07
C GLN A 431 -6.88 -29.50 15.44
N THR A 432 -8.02 -29.07 16.00
CA THR A 432 -8.55 -29.64 17.26
C THR A 432 -9.21 -31.01 17.08
N SER A 433 -9.52 -31.40 15.84
CA SER A 433 -10.16 -32.67 15.47
C SER A 433 -9.19 -33.78 15.03
N GLY A 434 -7.88 -33.66 15.32
CA GLY A 434 -6.85 -34.67 15.01
C GLY A 434 -7.20 -36.11 15.45
N PRO A 435 -6.61 -37.14 14.81
CA PRO A 435 -7.17 -38.49 14.79
C PRO A 435 -7.26 -39.07 16.20
N LYS A 436 -8.46 -39.48 16.62
CA LYS A 436 -8.61 -40.43 17.72
C LYS A 436 -7.92 -41.71 17.29
N LEU A 437 -6.68 -41.92 17.73
CA LEU A 437 -6.01 -43.22 17.69
C LEU A 437 -7.00 -44.25 18.26
N GLN A 438 -7.49 -45.13 17.39
CA GLN A 438 -8.12 -46.37 17.82
C GLN A 438 -7.05 -47.12 18.60
N ALA A 439 -7.20 -47.14 19.92
CA ALA A 439 -6.44 -48.03 20.77
C ALA A 439 -6.98 -49.45 20.56
N ASP A 440 -6.45 -50.14 19.54
CA ASP A 440 -6.47 -51.59 19.48
C ASP A 440 -5.49 -52.12 20.54
N GLY A 441 -5.97 -52.13 21.79
CA GLY A 441 -5.31 -52.77 22.92
C GLY A 441 -5.66 -54.24 22.97
N ASN A 442 -4.94 -55.06 22.21
CA ASN A 442 -4.94 -56.51 22.39
C ASN A 442 -3.87 -56.85 23.45
N LEU A 443 -4.28 -57.10 24.69
CA LEU A 443 -3.48 -57.81 25.69
C LEU A 443 -4.39 -58.82 26.38
N ALA A 444 -4.15 -60.09 26.06
CA ALA A 444 -4.70 -61.24 26.76
C ALA A 444 -4.06 -61.41 28.15
N THR A 445 -4.74 -62.20 28.97
CA THR A 445 -4.49 -62.72 30.35
C THR A 445 -5.45 -62.07 31.35
N ASP A 446 -6.15 -62.78 32.25
CA ASP A 446 -6.36 -64.20 32.54
C ASP A 446 -7.62 -64.26 33.45
N ALA A 447 -8.27 -65.41 33.52
CA ALA A 447 -9.57 -65.61 34.16
C ALA A 447 -9.53 -65.62 35.71
N THR A 448 -10.61 -65.16 36.35
CA THR A 448 -11.35 -65.72 37.54
C THR A 448 -12.28 -64.62 38.09
N ARG A 449 -13.61 -64.67 37.88
CA ARG A 449 -14.68 -65.24 38.76
C ARG A 449 -14.64 -64.79 40.23
N GLU A 450 -15.55 -63.88 40.63
CA GLU A 450 -16.67 -64.08 41.60
C GLU A 450 -17.27 -62.73 42.08
N ASP A 451 -18.59 -62.61 41.89
CA ASP A 451 -19.69 -61.98 42.66
C ASP A 451 -19.41 -60.95 43.78
N ASP A 452 -20.12 -59.79 43.76
CA ASP A 452 -21.15 -59.44 44.76
C ASP A 452 -21.80 -58.04 44.57
N GLU A 453 -23.14 -58.09 44.50
CA GLU A 453 -24.23 -57.22 44.99
C GLU A 453 -24.06 -55.74 45.43
N ASN A 454 -24.84 -54.87 44.75
CA ASN A 454 -26.05 -54.14 45.24
C ASN A 454 -26.00 -52.88 46.15
N GLU A 455 -27.10 -52.10 46.03
CA GLU A 455 -27.60 -50.92 46.79
C GLU A 455 -27.09 -49.51 46.38
N ALA A 456 -27.88 -48.59 45.82
CA ALA A 456 -29.22 -48.02 46.11
C ALA A 456 -29.21 -46.80 47.07
N GLY A 457 -29.92 -45.74 46.64
CA GLY A 457 -30.34 -44.58 47.46
C GLY A 457 -29.55 -43.30 47.18
N ASP A 458 -30.12 -42.09 47.18
CA ASP A 458 -31.44 -41.62 47.56
C ASP A 458 -31.50 -40.10 47.26
N ARG A 459 -32.69 -39.57 46.92
CA ARG A 459 -33.19 -38.19 47.16
C ARG A 459 -32.48 -36.97 46.54
N LYS A 460 -33.13 -35.84 46.24
CA LYS A 460 -34.53 -35.43 46.01
C LYS A 460 -34.47 -33.92 45.68
N ASP A 461 -35.39 -33.48 44.83
CA ASP A 461 -36.13 -32.21 44.88
C ASP A 461 -35.41 -30.85 44.92
N GLY A 462 -35.74 -29.98 43.95
CA GLY A 462 -35.44 -28.55 44.01
C GLY A 462 -36.00 -27.72 42.86
N LYS A 463 -37.33 -27.58 42.81
CA LYS A 463 -38.18 -26.64 42.02
C LYS A 463 -37.46 -25.46 41.34
N ARG A 464 -37.62 -25.27 40.02
CA ARG A 464 -38.69 -24.49 39.34
C ARG A 464 -38.83 -23.06 39.90
N LEU A 465 -38.65 -22.05 39.05
CA LEU A 465 -39.64 -20.98 38.85
C LEU A 465 -39.35 -20.21 37.55
N SER A 466 -40.39 -20.20 36.72
CA SER A 466 -40.63 -19.45 35.49
C SER A 466 -41.18 -18.05 35.80
N GLY A 467 -40.98 -17.10 34.89
CA GLY A 467 -41.77 -15.86 34.77
C GLY A 467 -41.25 -15.08 33.55
N GLU A 468 -41.84 -15.29 32.37
CA GLU A 468 -42.97 -14.54 31.79
C GLU A 468 -42.57 -13.23 31.08
N ARG A 469 -42.98 -13.18 29.80
CA ARG A 469 -42.96 -12.06 28.85
C ARG A 469 -43.89 -10.91 29.32
N PRO A 470 -43.83 -9.68 28.77
CA PRO A 470 -44.41 -9.31 27.44
C PRO A 470 -43.50 -8.31 26.69
N GLY A 471 -43.63 -7.91 25.43
CA GLY A 471 -44.66 -7.97 24.40
C GLY A 471 -44.66 -6.64 23.62
N LYS A 472 -44.61 -6.73 22.28
CA LYS A 472 -44.98 -5.72 21.26
C LYS A 472 -44.05 -4.51 21.04
N GLU A 473 -43.58 -4.33 19.80
CA GLU A 473 -44.22 -3.41 18.83
C GLU A 473 -43.67 -3.58 17.40
N LYS A 474 -44.59 -3.54 16.43
CA LYS A 474 -44.33 -3.58 14.99
C LYS A 474 -44.28 -2.13 14.47
N ARG A 475 -43.33 -1.82 13.60
CA ARG A 475 -43.48 -0.72 12.63
C ARG A 475 -42.88 -1.11 11.28
N LYS A 476 -43.77 -1.33 10.31
CA LYS A 476 -43.48 -1.41 8.87
C LYS A 476 -43.24 0.00 8.33
N LYS A 477 -42.23 0.17 7.47
CA LYS A 477 -42.25 1.17 6.40
C LYS A 477 -41.61 0.56 5.15
N ASN A 478 -42.46 0.35 4.13
CA ASN A 478 -42.07 0.10 2.76
C ASN A 478 -41.53 1.40 2.16
N ALA A 479 -40.42 1.33 1.42
CA ALA A 479 -40.06 2.32 0.42
C ALA A 479 -39.64 1.58 -0.86
N THR A 480 -40.33 1.94 -1.94
CA THR A 480 -40.31 1.34 -3.26
C THR A 480 -39.15 1.91 -4.07
N VAL A 481 -38.33 1.05 -4.67
CA VAL A 481 -37.27 1.38 -5.64
C VAL A 481 -37.90 1.49 -7.04
N PRO A 482 -37.66 2.54 -7.84
CA PRO A 482 -38.05 2.57 -9.24
C PRO A 482 -36.94 2.01 -10.14
N LYS A 483 -37.34 1.12 -11.05
CA LYS A 483 -36.56 0.62 -12.20
C LYS A 483 -36.34 1.77 -13.21
N MET A 484 -35.13 1.94 -13.72
CA MET A 484 -34.90 2.68 -14.98
C MET A 484 -34.48 1.71 -16.08
N GLY A 485 -35.31 1.68 -17.13
CA GLY A 485 -35.07 0.97 -18.37
C GLY A 485 -34.48 1.88 -19.44
N ALA A 486 -33.89 1.20 -20.41
CA ALA A 486 -33.30 1.72 -21.63
C ALA A 486 -34.14 2.74 -22.40
N ALA A 487 -33.47 3.73 -23.00
CA ALA A 487 -34.01 4.50 -24.12
C ALA A 487 -32.90 4.89 -25.10
N VAL A 488 -32.77 4.06 -26.13
CA VAL A 488 -32.25 4.43 -27.45
C VAL A 488 -33.09 5.58 -28.00
N LYS A 489 -32.48 6.65 -28.54
CA LYS A 489 -33.08 7.45 -29.60
C LYS A 489 -32.01 8.10 -30.49
N LYS A 490 -31.98 7.61 -31.73
CA LYS A 490 -31.45 8.28 -32.92
C LYS A 490 -32.26 9.56 -33.19
N THR A 491 -31.56 10.62 -33.59
CA THR A 491 -31.80 11.37 -34.83
C THR A 491 -30.51 12.06 -35.23
#